data_AF-A0AA38FUS5-F1
#
_entry.id   AF-A0AA38FUS5-F1
#
_cell.length_a   1.000
_cell.length_b   1.000
_cell.length_c   1.000
_cell.angle_alpha   90.00
_cell.angle_beta   90.00
_cell.angle_gamma   90.00
#
_symmetry.space_group_name_H-M   'P 1'
#
loop_
_entity.id
_entity.type
_entity.pdbx_description
1 polymer ?
#
loop_
_entity_poly.entity_id
_entity_poly.type
_entity_poly.pdbx_seq_one_letter_code
_entity_poly.pdbx_strand_id
1 'polypeptide(L)' 'LGGPSWDVLKGRLDGFVSSASRGNGKVPGSNATASQLIQTFAALNLSVFDMVVLS' A
#
# COMPACT_ATOMS: atom_id res chain seq x y z
N LEU A 1 1.94 -9.92 -20.01
CA LEU A 1 2.91 -9.43 -19.02
C LEU A 1 4.01 -8.67 -19.76
N GLY A 2 3.80 -7.37 -19.97
CA GLY A 2 4.69 -6.47 -20.72
C GLY A 2 4.71 -5.09 -20.07
N GLY A 3 4.62 -5.07 -18.74
CA GLY A 3 4.62 -3.86 -17.94
C GLY A 3 6.02 -3.28 -17.78
N PRO A 4 6.12 -2.10 -17.15
CA PRO A 4 7.40 -1.46 -16.88
C PRO A 4 8.29 -2.33 -15.98
N SER A 5 9.60 -2.21 -16.15
CA SER A 5 10.60 -2.81 -15.27
C SER A 5 11.22 -1.72 -14.40
N TRP A 6 11.60 -2.08 -13.17
CA TRP A 6 12.28 -1.19 -12.25
C TRP A 6 13.30 -1.97 -11.41
N ASP A 7 14.38 -1.29 -11.03
CA ASP A 7 15.38 -1.85 -10.14
C ASP A 7 14.84 -1.98 -8.72
N VAL A 8 14.89 -3.19 -8.18
CA VAL A 8 14.42 -3.48 -6.81
C VAL A 8 15.59 -3.39 -5.84
N LEU A 9 15.55 -2.40 -4.95
CA LEU A 9 16.50 -2.28 -3.85
C LEU A 9 16.39 -3.47 -2.89
N LYS A 10 17.54 -4.09 -2.60
CA LYS A 10 17.69 -5.30 -1.77
C LYS A 10 18.25 -4.93 -0.39
N GLY A 11 18.20 -5.87 0.57
CA GLY A 11 18.77 -5.70 1.91
C GLY A 11 17.78 -5.37 3.02
N ARG A 12 16.46 -5.47 2.76
CA ARG A 12 15.46 -5.44 3.85
C ARG A 12 15.63 -6.70 4.70
N LEU A 13 15.58 -6.53 6.03
CA LEU A 13 15.64 -7.61 7.01
C LEU A 13 14.23 -8.12 7.31
N ASP A 14 14.13 -9.39 7.69
CA ASP A 14 12.87 -10.01 8.06
C ASP A 14 12.39 -9.53 9.43
N GLY A 15 11.09 -9.22 9.54
CA GLY A 15 10.46 -8.85 10.80
C GLY A 15 10.15 -10.08 11.65
N PHE A 16 10.47 -10.04 12.94
CA PHE A 16 10.18 -11.14 13.89
C PHE A 16 8.74 -11.14 14.43
N VAL A 17 7.93 -10.14 14.11
CA VAL A 17 6.59 -9.94 14.66
C VAL A 17 5.56 -9.88 13.54
N SER A 18 4.64 -10.84 13.53
CA SER A 18 3.42 -10.81 12.73
C SER A 18 2.23 -10.53 13.65
N SER A 19 1.43 -9.51 13.34
CA SER A 19 0.32 -9.08 14.20
C SER A 19 -0.85 -8.57 13.37
N ALA A 20 -1.98 -9.27 13.45
CA ALA A 20 -3.19 -8.93 12.69
C ALA A 20 -3.73 -7.54 13.04
N SER A 21 -3.63 -7.11 14.30
CA SER A 21 -4.08 -5.78 14.73
C SER A 21 -3.30 -4.64 14.08
N ARG A 22 -2.07 -4.89 13.61
CA ARG A 22 -1.28 -3.88 12.88
C ARG A 22 -1.77 -3.66 11.45
N GLY A 23 -2.44 -4.65 10.86
CA GLY A 23 -2.99 -4.57 9.51
C GLY A 23 -4.47 -4.18 9.47
N ASN A 24 -5.20 -4.44 10.56
CA ASN A 24 -6.63 -4.17 10.62
C ASN A 24 -6.91 -2.67 10.46
N GLY A 25 -7.63 -2.29 9.40
CA GLY A 25 -7.93 -0.89 9.06
C GLY A 25 -6.84 -0.15 8.27
N LYS A 26 -5.68 -0.75 8.01
CA LYS A 26 -4.64 -0.18 7.11
C LYS A 26 -4.73 -0.66 5.67
N VAL A 27 -5.46 -1.76 5.44
CA VAL A 27 -5.74 -2.27 4.11
C VAL A 27 -7.19 -1.92 3.78
N PRO A 28 -7.45 -1.17 2.71
CA PRO A 28 -8.81 -0.83 2.34
C PRO A 28 -9.54 -2.10 1.88
N GLY A 29 -10.78 -2.29 2.36
CA GLY A 29 -11.63 -3.38 1.88
C GLY A 29 -12.05 -3.15 0.42
N SER A 30 -12.51 -4.21 -0.25
CA SER A 30 -12.97 -4.14 -1.65
C SER A 30 -14.13 -3.15 -1.89
N ASN A 31 -14.85 -2.79 -0.82
CA ASN A 31 -15.98 -1.86 -0.83
C ASN A 31 -15.59 -0.45 -0.34
N ALA A 32 -14.30 -0.14 -0.23
CA ALA A 32 -13.83 1.17 0.22
C ALA A 32 -14.19 2.26 -0.79
N THR A 33 -14.69 3.39 -0.28
CA THR A 33 -15.00 4.57 -1.09
C THR A 33 -13.72 5.31 -1.49
N ALA A 34 -13.79 6.14 -2.54
CA ALA A 34 -12.65 6.95 -3.00
C ALA A 34 -12.02 7.79 -1.87
N SER A 35 -12.84 8.37 -0.98
CA SER A 35 -12.32 9.14 0.17
C SER A 35 -11.54 8.27 1.16
N GLN A 36 -11.99 7.03 1.40
CA GLN A 36 -11.30 6.08 2.27
C GLN A 36 -9.98 5.60 1.66
N LEU A 37 -9.94 5.38 0.34
CA LEU A 37 -8.71 5.05 -0.38
C LEU A 37 -7.69 6.20 -0.28
N ILE A 38 -8.12 7.43 -0.55
CA ILE A 38 -7.26 8.62 -0.45
C ILE A 38 -6.66 8.75 0.96
N GLN A 39 -7.47 8.60 2.01
CA GLN A 39 -7.00 8.66 3.40
C GLN A 39 -6.00 7.55 3.73
N THR A 40 -6.23 6.35 3.22
CA THR A 40 -5.35 5.19 3.48
C THR A 40 -3.98 5.35 2.82
N PHE A 41 -3.95 5.82 1.57
CA PHE A 41 -2.70 6.10 0.86
C PHE A 41 -1.96 7.30 1.46
N ALA A 42 -2.68 8.36 1.85
CA ALA A 42 -2.10 9.50 2.54
C ALA A 42 -1.42 9.10 3.86
N ALA A 43 -1.98 8.12 4.60
CA ALA A 43 -1.37 7.59 5.82
C ALA A 43 -0.02 6.86 5.58
N LEU A 44 0.25 6.44 4.35
CA LEU A 44 1.52 5.86 3.91
C LEU A 44 2.45 6.89 3.25
N ASN A 45 2.10 8.17 3.31
CA ASN A 45 2.75 9.27 2.59
C ASN A 45 2.73 9.09 1.05
N LEU A 46 1.70 8.45 0.52
CA LEU A 46 1.46 8.30 -0.92
C LEU A 46 0.42 9.32 -1.39
N SER A 47 0.62 9.87 -2.58
CA SER A 47 -0.29 10.84 -3.18
C SER A 47 -1.52 10.17 -3.82
N VAL A 48 -2.52 10.99 -4.19
CA VAL A 48 -3.68 10.52 -4.96
C VAL A 48 -3.26 9.98 -6.34
N PHE A 49 -2.20 10.53 -6.93
CA PHE A 49 -1.64 10.01 -8.18
C PHE A 49 -1.08 8.59 -7.99
N ASP A 50 -0.31 8.38 -6.91
CA ASP A 50 0.23 7.06 -6.57
C ASP A 50 -0.89 6.04 -6.32
N MET A 51 -2.00 6.46 -5.70
CA MET A 51 -3.19 5.63 -5.53
C MET A 51 -3.76 5.15 -6.86
N VAL A 52 -3.88 6.03 -7.85
CA VAL A 52 -4.45 5.69 -9.17
C VAL A 52 -3.53 4.79 -9.99
N VAL A 53 -2.21 4.97 -9.88
CA VAL A 53 -1.24 4.13 -10.62
C VAL A 53 -1.11 2.73 -10.01
N LEU A 54 -1.39 2.57 -8.71
CA LEU A 54 -1.23 1.32 -7.96
C LEU A 54 -2.53 0.51 -7.76
N SER A 55 -3.69 1.04 -8.19
CA SER A 55 -5.00 0.36 -8.15
C SER A 55 -5.22 -0.56 -9.35
#